data_AF-A0A5E6XD68-F1
#
_entry.id   AF-A0A5E6XD68-F1
#
_cell.length_a   1.000
_cell.length_b   1.000
_cell.length_c   1.000
_cell.angle_alpha   90.00
_cell.angle_beta   90.00
_cell.angle_gamma   90.00
#
_symmetry.space_group_name_H-M   'P 1'
#
loop_
_entity.id
_entity.type
_entity.pdbx_description
1 polymer ?
#
loop_
_entity_poly.entity_id
_entity_poly.type
_entity_poly.pdbx_seq_one_letter_code
_entity_poly.pdbx_strand_id
1 'polypeptide(L)'
;MPAITTDLPALAQSIKDWGRELGFQQVGISGLDLAEHEQHLQRWLDAGYHGEMEYMGAHGSKRSHPDELVPGTLRVVSLRMDYLPGDTQMAQLLAKPEKAYISRYALGRDYHKLIRKRVQQLADRIQAQIGPFGFRAFVDSAPVLEKAIAEKAGLGWIGKNTLVLNRKAGSYFFLSELFVDLPLPIDAPHSTEHCGRCTACLDICPTNAFVGPYVLDARRCISYLTIELKTAIPEDLRPLIGNRVFGCDDCQIVCPWNRFARATAESDFKPRHNLDNAELAELFMWDEDTFLSSTEGSPLRRAGYERWLRNLAVGLGNAPSSIPVLEALKARRDYPSALVREHVEWALNQHATR
;
A
#
# COMPACT_ATOMS: atom_id res chain seq x y z
N MET A 1 32.70 -25.08 -8.04
CA MET A 1 31.25 -24.92 -7.85
C MET A 1 30.60 -26.12 -8.52
N PRO A 2 29.83 -26.97 -7.81
CA PRO A 2 29.12 -28.04 -8.50
C PRO A 2 28.14 -27.37 -9.46
N ALA A 3 28.22 -27.74 -10.75
CA ALA A 3 27.29 -27.27 -11.75
C ALA A 3 25.88 -27.62 -11.26
N ILE A 4 25.00 -26.61 -11.18
CA ILE A 4 23.58 -26.81 -10.98
C ILE A 4 23.10 -27.58 -12.21
N THR A 5 23.16 -28.92 -12.17
CA THR A 5 22.54 -29.83 -13.14
C THR A 5 21.04 -29.91 -12.88
N THR A 6 20.42 -28.78 -12.53
CA THR A 6 18.99 -28.69 -12.28
C THR A 6 18.34 -28.21 -13.55
N ASP A 7 17.34 -28.96 -14.00
CA ASP A 7 16.41 -28.53 -15.03
C ASP A 7 15.73 -27.22 -14.57
N LEU A 8 16.23 -26.08 -15.07
CA LEU A 8 15.77 -24.75 -14.68
C LEU A 8 14.29 -24.50 -15.00
N PRO A 9 13.76 -24.91 -16.18
CA PRO A 9 12.32 -24.96 -16.42
C PRO A 9 11.53 -25.73 -15.36
N ALA A 10 11.96 -26.95 -15.01
CA ALA A 10 11.27 -27.74 -13.98
C ALA A 10 11.32 -27.06 -12.60
N LEU A 11 12.46 -26.47 -12.23
CA LEU A 11 12.63 -25.73 -10.99
C LEU A 11 11.72 -24.48 -10.96
N ALA A 12 11.68 -23.70 -12.05
CA ALA A 12 10.81 -22.54 -12.15
C ALA A 12 9.32 -22.90 -11.97
N GLN A 13 8.91 -24.05 -12.51
CA GLN A 13 7.56 -24.56 -12.30
C GLN A 13 7.33 -24.95 -10.83
N SER A 14 8.29 -25.65 -10.20
CA SER A 14 8.21 -26.03 -8.78
C SER A 14 8.14 -24.80 -7.87
N ILE A 15 8.90 -23.74 -8.15
CA ILE A 15 8.85 -22.47 -7.40
C ILE A 15 7.44 -21.87 -7.42
N LYS A 16 6.77 -21.90 -8.58
CA LYS A 16 5.39 -21.41 -8.72
C LYS A 16 4.40 -22.29 -7.96
N ASP A 17 4.59 -23.61 -7.98
CA ASP A 17 3.76 -24.55 -7.22
C ASP A 17 3.91 -24.32 -5.71
N TRP A 18 5.15 -24.22 -5.23
CA TRP A 18 5.45 -23.99 -3.82
C TRP A 18 4.99 -22.62 -3.33
N GLY A 19 5.10 -21.58 -4.14
CA GLY A 19 4.54 -20.28 -3.81
C GLY A 19 3.02 -20.35 -3.65
N ARG A 20 2.30 -21.11 -4.51
CA ARG A 20 0.87 -21.35 -4.33
C ARG A 20 0.54 -22.11 -3.05
N GLU A 21 1.31 -23.14 -2.73
CA GLU A 21 1.17 -23.89 -1.47
C GLU A 21 1.40 -23.00 -0.23
N LEU A 22 2.27 -22.00 -0.33
CA LEU A 22 2.52 -20.99 0.70
C LEU A 22 1.47 -19.86 0.70
N GLY A 23 0.40 -19.98 -0.11
CA GLY A 23 -0.73 -19.05 -0.11
C GLY A 23 -0.56 -17.82 -1.01
N PHE A 24 0.43 -17.80 -1.90
CA PHE A 24 0.53 -16.78 -2.96
C PHE A 24 -0.35 -17.16 -4.14
N GLN A 25 -1.34 -16.33 -4.48
CA GLN A 25 -2.29 -16.68 -5.55
C GLN A 25 -1.68 -16.60 -6.96
N GLN A 26 -0.52 -15.95 -7.12
CA GLN A 26 0.24 -15.96 -8.36
C GLN A 26 1.72 -15.68 -8.08
N VAL A 27 2.57 -16.36 -8.85
CA VAL A 27 4.02 -16.23 -8.85
C VAL A 27 4.47 -16.07 -10.30
N GLY A 28 5.36 -15.12 -10.55
CA GLY A 28 5.96 -14.87 -11.86
C GLY A 28 7.44 -14.59 -11.73
N ILE A 29 8.19 -14.78 -12.81
CA ILE A 29 9.64 -14.60 -12.83
C ILE A 29 10.00 -13.58 -13.90
N SER A 30 10.74 -12.54 -13.55
CA SER A 30 11.21 -11.52 -14.47
C SER A 30 12.74 -11.48 -14.56
N GLY A 31 13.22 -10.83 -15.63
CA GLY A 31 14.59 -10.34 -15.71
C GLY A 31 14.76 -9.06 -14.89
N LEU A 32 15.86 -8.35 -15.12
CA LEU A 32 16.25 -7.18 -14.33
C LEU A 32 16.02 -5.84 -15.05
N ASP A 33 15.64 -5.87 -16.33
CA ASP A 33 15.48 -4.66 -17.13
C ASP A 33 14.25 -3.85 -16.69
N LEU A 34 14.52 -2.72 -16.05
CA LEU A 34 13.54 -1.74 -15.57
C LEU A 34 13.81 -0.34 -16.13
N ALA A 35 14.56 -0.19 -17.23
CA ALA A 35 15.03 1.10 -17.73
C ALA A 35 13.90 2.12 -17.98
N GLU A 36 12.75 1.67 -18.51
CA GLU A 36 11.57 2.52 -18.71
C GLU A 36 11.00 3.05 -17.38
N HIS A 37 10.94 2.18 -16.36
CA HIS A 37 10.41 2.53 -15.04
C HIS A 37 11.39 3.41 -14.24
N GLU A 38 12.69 3.24 -14.45
CA GLU A 38 13.71 4.14 -13.92
C GLU A 38 13.50 5.57 -14.44
N GLN A 39 13.31 5.74 -15.75
CA GLN A 39 13.05 7.05 -16.33
C GLN A 39 11.73 7.64 -15.82
N HIS A 40 10.70 6.79 -15.60
CA HIS A 40 9.45 7.24 -15.00
C HIS A 40 9.66 7.72 -13.56
N LEU A 41 10.39 6.97 -12.75
CA LEU A 41 10.76 7.36 -11.38
C LEU A 41 11.51 8.69 -11.39
N GLN A 42 12.52 8.85 -12.26
CA GLN A 42 13.31 10.07 -12.33
C GLN A 42 12.43 11.29 -12.65
N ARG A 43 11.54 11.20 -13.65
CA ARG A 43 10.60 12.29 -13.96
C ARG A 43 9.68 12.63 -12.78
N TRP A 44 9.26 11.62 -12.02
CA TRP A 44 8.42 11.81 -10.84
C TRP A 44 9.17 12.46 -9.67
N LEU A 45 10.45 12.11 -9.49
CA LEU A 45 11.35 12.76 -8.53
C LEU A 45 11.63 14.21 -8.92
N ASP A 46 11.98 14.47 -10.18
CA ASP A 46 12.27 15.81 -10.73
C ASP A 46 11.07 16.76 -10.59
N ALA A 47 9.85 16.23 -10.73
CA ALA A 47 8.62 16.99 -10.52
C ALA A 47 8.30 17.26 -9.03
N GLY A 48 9.08 16.73 -8.09
CA GLY A 48 8.86 16.87 -6.66
C GLY A 48 7.60 16.13 -6.16
N TYR A 49 7.07 15.20 -6.94
CA TYR A 49 5.82 14.50 -6.62
C TYR A 49 5.95 13.48 -5.48
N HIS A 50 7.17 13.25 -4.97
CA HIS A 50 7.43 12.41 -3.80
C HIS A 50 7.12 13.07 -2.46
N GLY A 51 6.96 14.40 -2.42
CA GLY A 51 6.80 15.13 -1.16
C GLY A 51 7.94 14.83 -0.19
N GLU A 52 7.62 14.59 1.08
CA GLU A 52 8.60 14.29 2.14
C GLU A 52 9.18 12.86 2.08
N MET A 53 8.85 12.03 1.08
CA MET A 53 9.39 10.67 0.94
C MET A 53 10.81 10.66 0.36
N GLU A 54 11.76 11.30 1.05
CA GLU A 54 13.17 11.42 0.60
C GLU A 54 13.83 10.06 0.28
N TYR A 55 13.38 8.99 0.94
CA TYR A 55 13.84 7.62 0.69
C TYR A 55 13.54 7.12 -0.74
N MET A 56 12.67 7.81 -1.49
CA MET A 56 12.42 7.50 -2.89
C MET A 56 13.61 7.86 -3.79
N GLY A 57 14.39 8.89 -3.43
CA GLY A 57 15.60 9.33 -4.16
C GLY A 57 16.93 8.99 -3.46
N ALA A 58 16.92 8.63 -2.17
CA ALA A 58 18.14 8.52 -1.36
C ALA A 58 19.13 7.40 -1.75
N HIS A 59 18.74 6.44 -2.59
CA HIS A 59 19.53 5.23 -2.88
C HIS A 59 20.08 5.15 -4.31
N GLY A 60 20.09 6.28 -5.04
CA GLY A 60 20.54 6.30 -6.44
C GLY A 60 19.77 5.32 -7.31
N SER A 61 20.49 4.58 -8.15
CA SER A 61 19.97 3.58 -9.09
C SER A 61 19.50 2.28 -8.45
N LYS A 62 19.78 2.01 -7.16
CA LYS A 62 19.48 0.69 -6.56
C LYS A 62 18.01 0.26 -6.64
N ARG A 63 17.08 1.22 -6.74
CA ARG A 63 15.65 0.92 -6.86
C ARG A 63 15.27 0.31 -8.22
N SER A 64 15.95 0.77 -9.27
CA SER A 64 15.77 0.35 -10.66
C SER A 64 16.74 -0.76 -11.10
N HIS A 65 17.80 -1.02 -10.34
CA HIS A 65 18.85 -1.99 -10.69
C HIS A 65 18.96 -3.09 -9.62
N PRO A 66 18.21 -4.20 -9.77
CA PRO A 66 18.21 -5.31 -8.80
C PRO A 66 19.59 -5.88 -8.47
N ASP A 67 20.47 -5.94 -9.45
CA ASP A 67 21.85 -6.42 -9.35
C ASP A 67 22.77 -5.47 -8.57
N GLU A 68 22.49 -4.16 -8.56
CA GLU A 68 23.18 -3.21 -7.67
C GLU A 68 22.67 -3.28 -6.22
N LEU A 69 21.37 -3.54 -6.04
CA LEU A 69 20.79 -3.70 -4.71
C LEU A 69 21.26 -4.99 -4.04
N VAL A 70 21.36 -6.07 -4.81
CA VAL A 70 21.84 -7.39 -4.38
C VAL A 70 22.79 -7.95 -5.45
N PRO A 71 24.11 -7.79 -5.26
CA PRO A 71 25.11 -8.30 -6.19
C PRO A 71 24.92 -9.79 -6.51
N GLY A 72 24.97 -10.13 -7.80
CA GLY A 72 24.79 -11.50 -8.30
C GLY A 72 23.34 -11.88 -8.63
N THR A 73 22.37 -10.99 -8.42
CA THR A 73 20.99 -11.23 -8.86
C THR A 73 20.95 -11.46 -10.37
N LEU A 74 20.29 -12.55 -10.79
CA LEU A 74 20.05 -12.87 -12.20
C LEU A 74 18.55 -12.78 -12.55
N ARG A 75 17.67 -13.09 -11.60
CA ARG A 75 16.21 -13.09 -11.78
C ARG A 75 15.52 -12.56 -10.53
N VAL A 76 14.28 -12.11 -10.71
CA VAL A 76 13.39 -11.76 -9.61
C VAL A 76 12.13 -12.60 -9.70
N VAL A 77 11.79 -13.30 -8.61
CA VAL A 77 10.52 -14.00 -8.44
C VAL A 77 9.54 -13.06 -7.75
N SER A 78 8.50 -12.62 -8.46
CA SER A 78 7.44 -11.77 -7.91
C SER A 78 6.26 -12.61 -7.46
N LEU A 79 5.72 -12.31 -6.28
CA LEU A 79 4.60 -13.03 -5.69
C LEU A 79 3.52 -12.04 -5.25
N ARG A 80 2.25 -12.39 -5.49
CA ARG A 80 1.11 -11.63 -4.94
C ARG A 80 0.30 -12.43 -3.93
N MET A 81 -0.23 -11.71 -2.94
CA MET A 81 -1.13 -12.25 -1.93
C MET A 81 -2.36 -11.36 -1.76
N ASP A 82 -3.55 -11.92 -1.99
CA ASP A 82 -4.82 -11.20 -1.87
C ASP A 82 -5.09 -10.81 -0.40
N TYR A 83 -5.49 -9.56 -0.15
CA TYR A 83 -5.69 -9.05 1.21
C TYR A 83 -7.12 -8.66 1.55
N LEU A 84 -8.00 -8.53 0.55
CA LEU A 84 -9.34 -7.99 0.78
C LEU A 84 -10.12 -8.88 1.76
N PRO A 85 -10.46 -8.40 2.98
CA PRO A 85 -11.44 -9.10 3.80
C PRO A 85 -12.79 -9.04 3.07
N GLY A 86 -13.63 -10.09 3.10
CA GLY A 86 -14.84 -10.27 2.26
C GLY A 86 -15.69 -9.04 1.89
N ASP A 87 -16.96 -8.98 2.32
CA ASP A 87 -17.79 -7.79 2.06
C ASP A 87 -17.34 -6.66 3.00
N THR A 88 -16.70 -5.65 2.43
CA THR A 88 -16.08 -4.54 3.17
C THR A 88 -16.95 -3.31 3.28
N GLN A 89 -18.08 -3.25 2.56
CA GLN A 89 -18.97 -2.10 2.49
C GLN A 89 -18.23 -0.74 2.39
N MET A 90 -17.11 -0.70 1.66
CA MET A 90 -16.19 0.45 1.63
C MET A 90 -16.89 1.74 1.23
N ALA A 91 -17.69 1.70 0.15
CA ALA A 91 -18.39 2.87 -0.35
C ALA A 91 -19.45 3.37 0.65
N GLN A 92 -20.14 2.46 1.33
CA GLN A 92 -21.13 2.79 2.35
C GLN A 92 -20.46 3.42 3.58
N LEU A 93 -19.27 2.97 3.97
CA LEU A 93 -18.52 3.56 5.09
C LEU A 93 -18.00 4.96 4.74
N LEU A 94 -17.51 5.17 3.52
CA LEU A 94 -17.09 6.49 3.04
C LEU A 94 -18.25 7.50 2.99
N ALA A 95 -19.48 7.02 2.82
CA ALA A 95 -20.69 7.85 2.84
C ALA A 95 -21.19 8.19 4.26
N LYS A 96 -20.56 7.66 5.31
CA LYS A 96 -20.90 7.91 6.72
C LYS A 96 -19.85 8.83 7.36
N PRO A 97 -20.04 10.16 7.31
CA PRO A 97 -19.00 11.11 7.69
C PRO A 97 -18.61 11.07 9.18
N GLU A 98 -19.42 10.46 10.04
CA GLU A 98 -19.14 10.20 11.46
C GLU A 98 -18.21 8.99 11.71
N LYS A 99 -18.17 8.05 10.75
CA LYS A 99 -17.36 6.83 10.82
C LYS A 99 -15.93 7.08 10.40
N ALA A 100 -14.98 6.41 11.02
CA ALA A 100 -13.59 6.42 10.55
C ALA A 100 -13.40 5.44 9.40
N TYR A 101 -12.76 5.90 8.32
CA TYR A 101 -12.33 5.05 7.24
C TYR A 101 -10.83 4.76 7.35
N ILE A 102 -10.50 3.48 7.46
CA ILE A 102 -9.14 2.95 7.36
C ILE A 102 -9.07 2.07 6.11
N SER A 103 -8.05 2.30 5.28
CA SER A 103 -7.80 1.53 4.07
C SER A 103 -7.71 0.03 4.36
N ARG A 104 -8.30 -0.78 3.48
CA ARG A 104 -8.53 -2.20 3.76
C ARG A 104 -7.26 -3.01 3.98
N TYR A 105 -6.12 -2.55 3.45
CA TYR A 105 -4.84 -3.25 3.65
C TYR A 105 -4.32 -3.13 5.09
N ALA A 106 -4.79 -2.14 5.87
CA ALA A 106 -4.26 -1.81 7.19
C ALA A 106 -5.12 -2.30 8.37
N LEU A 107 -6.27 -2.94 8.08
CA LEU A 107 -7.23 -3.37 9.12
C LEU A 107 -6.76 -4.57 9.94
N GLY A 108 -5.87 -5.39 9.37
CA GLY A 108 -5.35 -6.59 9.99
C GLY A 108 -3.96 -6.43 10.62
N ARG A 109 -3.29 -7.57 10.76
CA ARG A 109 -1.87 -7.66 11.08
C ARG A 109 -1.02 -7.15 9.92
N ASP A 110 0.19 -6.73 10.28
CA ASP A 110 1.18 -6.20 9.37
C ASP A 110 1.65 -7.24 8.36
N TYR A 111 1.28 -7.01 7.10
CA TYR A 111 1.54 -7.89 5.97
C TYR A 111 3.03 -8.14 5.76
N HIS A 112 3.90 -7.17 6.10
CA HIS A 112 5.34 -7.30 5.96
C HIS A 112 5.87 -8.56 6.65
N LYS A 113 5.39 -8.85 7.87
CA LYS A 113 5.86 -9.99 8.66
C LYS A 113 5.42 -11.31 8.06
N LEU A 114 4.13 -11.44 7.73
CA LEU A 114 3.57 -12.67 7.18
C LEU A 114 4.18 -12.99 5.81
N ILE A 115 4.21 -12.01 4.92
CA ILE A 115 4.67 -12.19 3.55
C ILE A 115 6.17 -12.48 3.52
N ARG A 116 7.00 -11.68 4.23
CA ARG A 116 8.45 -11.92 4.28
C ARG A 116 8.78 -13.32 4.80
N LYS A 117 8.06 -13.79 5.82
CA LYS A 117 8.22 -15.15 6.35
C LYS A 117 7.94 -16.20 5.27
N ARG A 118 6.87 -16.04 4.49
CA ARG A 118 6.52 -17.00 3.43
C ARG A 118 7.47 -16.95 2.24
N VAL A 119 7.96 -15.77 1.87
CA VAL A 119 9.02 -15.66 0.84
C VAL A 119 10.31 -16.33 1.32
N GLN A 120 10.68 -16.18 2.60
CA GLN A 120 11.81 -16.91 3.18
C GLN A 120 11.60 -18.43 3.14
N GLN A 121 10.40 -18.92 3.51
CA GLN A 121 10.07 -20.35 3.41
C GLN A 121 10.18 -20.88 1.97
N LEU A 122 9.80 -20.07 0.97
CA LEU A 122 10.00 -20.43 -0.43
C LEU A 122 11.49 -20.56 -0.76
N ALA A 123 12.32 -19.60 -0.34
CA ALA A 123 13.77 -19.66 -0.54
C ALA A 123 14.40 -20.88 0.14
N ASP A 124 14.00 -21.19 1.38
CA ASP A 124 14.46 -22.37 2.12
C ASP A 124 14.12 -23.67 1.37
N ARG A 125 12.93 -23.75 0.76
CA ARG A 125 12.50 -24.91 -0.04
C ARG A 125 13.28 -25.05 -1.35
N ILE A 126 13.59 -23.94 -2.01
CA ILE A 126 14.49 -23.94 -3.17
C ILE A 126 15.87 -24.46 -2.75
N GLN A 127 16.43 -23.93 -1.65
CA GLN A 127 17.73 -24.34 -1.15
C GLN A 127 17.78 -25.82 -0.78
N ALA A 128 16.71 -26.37 -0.21
CA ALA A 128 16.61 -27.79 0.08
C ALA A 128 16.63 -28.66 -1.19
N GLN A 129 16.12 -28.15 -2.32
CA GLN A 129 16.05 -28.89 -3.58
C GLN A 129 17.35 -28.86 -4.38
N ILE A 130 18.06 -27.73 -4.41
CA ILE A 130 19.20 -27.51 -5.31
C ILE A 130 20.53 -27.26 -4.58
N GLY A 131 20.52 -27.21 -3.26
CA GLY A 131 21.64 -26.78 -2.45
C GLY A 131 21.73 -25.25 -2.31
N PRO A 132 22.82 -24.73 -1.71
CA PRO A 132 23.01 -23.31 -1.47
C PRO A 132 22.96 -22.47 -2.75
N PHE A 133 22.24 -21.36 -2.70
CA PHE A 133 22.16 -20.36 -3.76
C PHE A 133 22.01 -18.95 -3.14
N GLY A 134 22.33 -17.91 -3.89
CA GLY A 134 22.19 -16.52 -3.46
C GLY A 134 20.76 -16.03 -3.61
N PHE A 135 20.20 -15.50 -2.53
CA PHE A 135 18.86 -14.88 -2.57
C PHE A 135 18.66 -13.76 -1.57
N ARG A 136 17.64 -12.93 -1.81
CA ARG A 136 17.14 -11.96 -0.82
C ARG A 136 15.65 -11.69 -1.00
N ALA A 137 14.91 -11.75 0.11
CA ALA A 137 13.47 -11.51 0.14
C ALA A 137 13.14 -10.04 0.47
N PHE A 138 12.18 -9.47 -0.25
CA PHE A 138 11.72 -8.10 -0.11
C PHE A 138 10.20 -7.99 -0.07
N VAL A 139 9.73 -7.00 0.69
CA VAL A 139 8.33 -6.60 0.84
C VAL A 139 8.33 -5.12 1.28
N ASP A 140 7.98 -4.19 0.39
CA ASP A 140 7.69 -2.73 0.55
C ASP A 140 8.77 -1.84 1.20
N SER A 141 9.39 -2.32 2.27
CA SER A 141 10.36 -1.62 3.13
C SER A 141 11.78 -1.47 2.56
N ALA A 142 12.02 -1.88 1.31
CA ALA A 142 13.33 -1.78 0.66
C ALA A 142 13.22 -0.91 -0.61
N PRO A 143 14.34 -0.36 -1.13
CA PRO A 143 14.31 0.36 -2.39
C PRO A 143 14.17 -0.63 -3.55
N VAL A 144 12.96 -1.14 -3.76
CA VAL A 144 12.59 -1.99 -4.90
C VAL A 144 11.50 -1.25 -5.70
N LEU A 145 11.40 -1.50 -7.01
CA LEU A 145 10.25 -1.10 -7.83
C LEU A 145 9.28 -2.29 -7.97
N GLU A 146 8.63 -2.68 -6.87
CA GLU A 146 7.81 -3.91 -6.80
C GLU A 146 6.76 -3.94 -7.91
N LYS A 147 6.08 -2.81 -8.14
CA LYS A 147 5.05 -2.71 -9.18
C LYS A 147 5.59 -2.95 -10.59
N ALA A 148 6.78 -2.43 -10.88
CA ALA A 148 7.42 -2.59 -12.19
C ALA A 148 7.89 -4.03 -12.40
N ILE A 149 8.53 -4.62 -11.39
CA ILE A 149 8.99 -6.01 -11.43
C ILE A 149 7.80 -6.95 -11.57
N ALA A 150 6.71 -6.72 -10.84
CA ALA A 150 5.49 -7.51 -10.93
C ALA A 150 4.84 -7.42 -12.33
N GLU A 151 4.83 -6.25 -12.96
CA GLU A 151 4.39 -6.10 -14.35
C GLU A 151 5.27 -6.92 -15.31
N LYS A 152 6.60 -6.79 -15.20
CA LYS A 152 7.56 -7.56 -16.02
C LYS A 152 7.43 -9.07 -15.80
N ALA A 153 7.06 -9.50 -14.61
CA ALA A 153 6.84 -10.90 -14.24
C ALA A 153 5.44 -11.44 -14.65
N GLY A 154 4.61 -10.62 -15.30
CA GLY A 154 3.28 -11.03 -15.76
C GLY A 154 2.24 -11.17 -14.65
N LEU A 155 2.43 -10.50 -13.50
CA LEU A 155 1.43 -10.46 -12.42
C LEU A 155 0.28 -9.50 -12.75
N GLY A 156 0.45 -8.62 -13.74
CA GLY A 156 -0.55 -7.65 -14.14
C GLY A 156 0.01 -6.59 -15.08
N TRP A 157 -0.69 -5.47 -15.17
CA TRP A 157 -0.24 -4.24 -15.83
C TRP A 157 -0.41 -3.06 -14.88
N ILE A 158 0.39 -2.01 -15.01
CA ILE A 158 0.20 -0.79 -14.23
C ILE A 158 -1.01 -0.03 -14.77
N GLY A 159 -2.02 0.20 -13.92
CA GLY A 159 -3.21 0.95 -14.26
C GLY A 159 -3.00 2.47 -14.22
N LYS A 160 -3.95 3.23 -14.76
CA LYS A 160 -3.92 4.71 -14.70
C LYS A 160 -3.87 5.27 -13.28
N ASN A 161 -4.33 4.48 -12.29
CA ASN A 161 -4.23 4.78 -10.86
C ASN A 161 -2.86 4.41 -10.24
N THR A 162 -1.87 4.04 -11.05
CA THR A 162 -0.50 3.64 -10.65
C THR A 162 -0.38 2.34 -9.85
N LEU A 163 -1.45 1.55 -9.74
CA LEU A 163 -1.42 0.24 -9.10
C LEU A 163 -1.26 -0.87 -10.13
N VAL A 164 -0.69 -2.01 -9.74
CA VAL A 164 -0.72 -3.22 -10.56
C VAL A 164 -2.16 -3.75 -10.57
N LEU A 165 -2.72 -3.88 -11.76
CA LEU A 165 -4.04 -4.46 -12.00
C LEU A 165 -3.89 -5.86 -12.57
N ASN A 166 -4.69 -6.79 -12.05
CA ASN A 166 -4.73 -8.17 -12.49
C ASN A 166 -6.13 -8.50 -13.04
N ARG A 167 -6.16 -9.16 -14.21
CA ARG A 167 -7.40 -9.49 -14.92
C ARG A 167 -8.36 -10.38 -14.10
N LYS A 168 -7.83 -11.20 -13.19
CA LYS A 168 -8.57 -12.18 -12.39
C LYS A 168 -8.68 -11.82 -10.90
N ALA A 169 -7.98 -10.79 -10.44
CA ALA A 169 -7.90 -10.43 -9.01
C ALA A 169 -8.09 -8.93 -8.71
N GLY A 170 -8.17 -8.07 -9.73
CA GLY A 170 -8.25 -6.62 -9.51
C GLY A 170 -6.91 -6.08 -9.00
N SER A 171 -6.92 -5.32 -7.91
CA SER A 171 -5.74 -4.66 -7.32
C SER A 171 -5.60 -4.89 -5.82
N TYR A 172 -6.48 -5.67 -5.19
CA TYR A 172 -6.49 -5.88 -3.73
C TYR A 172 -5.54 -7.01 -3.31
N PHE A 173 -4.27 -6.85 -3.63
CA PHE A 173 -3.21 -7.78 -3.25
C PHE A 173 -1.92 -7.03 -2.87
N PHE A 174 -1.15 -7.65 -1.99
CA PHE A 174 0.22 -7.24 -1.70
C PHE A 174 1.19 -7.83 -2.72
N LEU A 175 2.35 -7.19 -2.87
CA LEU A 175 3.47 -7.65 -3.68
C LEU A 175 4.66 -8.03 -2.80
N SER A 176 5.50 -8.92 -3.30
CA SER A 176 6.78 -9.30 -2.70
C SER A 176 7.70 -9.91 -3.74
N GLU A 177 9.00 -9.81 -3.48
CA GLU A 177 10.04 -10.15 -4.44
C GLU A 177 11.11 -11.00 -3.76
N LEU A 178 11.51 -12.07 -4.44
CA LEU A 178 12.67 -12.87 -4.11
C LEU A 178 13.71 -12.70 -5.22
N PHE A 179 14.77 -11.98 -4.93
CA PHE A 179 15.91 -11.83 -5.84
C PHE A 179 16.73 -13.10 -5.75
N VAL A 180 17.15 -13.66 -6.88
CA VAL A 180 17.88 -14.92 -6.94
C VAL A 180 19.04 -14.85 -7.94
N ASP A 181 20.14 -15.54 -7.64
CA ASP A 181 21.29 -15.72 -8.53
C ASP A 181 21.12 -16.90 -9.52
N LEU A 182 19.90 -17.41 -9.63
CA LEU A 182 19.56 -18.51 -10.52
C LEU A 182 19.10 -17.98 -11.88
N PRO A 183 19.61 -18.50 -13.01
CA PRO A 183 19.23 -18.06 -14.35
C PRO A 183 17.90 -18.69 -14.81
N LEU A 184 16.85 -18.61 -13.97
CA LEU A 184 15.53 -19.17 -14.23
C LEU A 184 14.93 -18.62 -15.55
N PRO A 185 14.13 -19.42 -16.29
CA PRO A 185 13.34 -18.89 -17.39
C PRO A 185 12.37 -17.82 -16.89
N ILE A 186 12.16 -16.78 -17.71
CA ILE A 186 11.28 -15.66 -17.39
C ILE A 186 9.86 -15.93 -17.91
N ASP A 187 8.88 -15.36 -17.21
CA ASP A 187 7.51 -15.23 -17.69
C ASP A 187 7.37 -14.00 -18.60
N ALA A 188 6.41 -14.06 -19.51
CA ALA A 188 6.11 -12.93 -20.37
C ALA A 188 5.24 -11.91 -19.61
N PRO A 189 5.55 -10.61 -19.68
CA PRO A 189 4.62 -9.57 -19.23
C PRO A 189 3.33 -9.61 -20.05
N HIS A 190 2.28 -8.99 -19.52
CA HIS A 190 1.06 -8.78 -20.30
C HIS A 190 1.36 -7.91 -21.52
N SER A 191 0.88 -8.30 -22.70
CA SER A 191 1.16 -7.60 -23.96
C SER A 191 0.40 -6.29 -24.14
N THR A 192 -0.62 -6.03 -23.32
CA THR A 192 -1.47 -4.85 -23.40
C THR A 192 -1.91 -4.39 -22.02
N GLU A 193 -2.02 -3.08 -21.84
CA GLU A 193 -2.78 -2.49 -20.74
C GLU A 193 -4.29 -2.69 -21.01
N HIS A 194 -5.10 -2.69 -19.95
CA HIS A 194 -6.54 -2.92 -20.08
C HIS A 194 -7.41 -1.83 -19.43
N CYS A 195 -6.88 -0.61 -19.23
CA CYS A 195 -7.68 0.54 -18.82
C CYS A 195 -8.42 1.16 -20.02
N GLY A 196 -7.84 1.14 -21.23
CA GLY A 196 -8.46 1.70 -22.43
C GLY A 196 -8.88 3.17 -22.22
N ARG A 197 -10.13 3.51 -22.56
CA ARG A 197 -10.67 4.88 -22.39
C ARG A 197 -11.14 5.21 -20.97
N CYS A 198 -11.13 4.27 -20.03
CA CYS A 198 -11.61 4.50 -18.67
C CYS A 198 -10.78 5.57 -17.94
N THR A 199 -11.46 6.49 -17.25
CA THR A 199 -10.86 7.55 -16.40
C THR A 199 -11.39 7.54 -14.97
N ALA A 200 -12.22 6.56 -14.58
CA ALA A 200 -12.97 6.57 -13.32
C ALA A 200 -12.11 6.85 -12.08
N CYS A 201 -10.90 6.27 -12.00
CA CYS A 201 -9.98 6.47 -10.88
C CYS A 201 -9.37 7.89 -10.82
N LEU A 202 -9.23 8.55 -11.96
CA LEU A 202 -8.78 9.94 -12.07
C LEU A 202 -9.93 10.85 -11.63
N ASP A 203 -11.13 10.58 -12.14
CA ASP A 203 -12.33 11.39 -11.93
C ASP A 203 -12.81 11.37 -10.47
N ILE A 204 -12.71 10.21 -9.79
CA ILE A 204 -13.17 10.10 -8.39
C ILE A 204 -12.17 10.67 -7.37
N CYS A 205 -10.90 10.86 -7.75
CA CYS A 205 -9.84 11.17 -6.79
C CYS A 205 -10.17 12.49 -6.06
N PRO A 206 -10.47 12.48 -4.75
CA PRO A 206 -11.09 13.65 -4.10
C PRO A 206 -10.22 14.91 -4.13
N THR A 207 -8.90 14.72 -4.17
CA THR A 207 -7.90 15.78 -4.16
C THR A 207 -7.30 16.04 -5.53
N ASN A 208 -7.77 15.39 -6.60
CA ASN A 208 -7.17 15.42 -7.93
C ASN A 208 -5.66 15.14 -7.87
N ALA A 209 -5.26 14.09 -7.12
CA ALA A 209 -3.86 13.73 -6.97
C ALA A 209 -3.24 13.16 -8.25
N PHE A 210 -4.05 12.65 -9.17
CA PHE A 210 -3.57 12.25 -10.48
C PHE A 210 -3.49 13.46 -11.41
N VAL A 211 -2.27 13.92 -11.71
CA VAL A 211 -2.04 15.00 -12.69
C VAL A 211 -2.20 14.53 -14.13
N GLY A 212 -2.28 13.21 -14.32
CA GLY A 212 -2.55 12.54 -15.59
C GLY A 212 -2.64 11.03 -15.40
N PRO A 213 -3.00 10.26 -16.44
CA PRO A 213 -2.95 8.81 -16.36
C PRO A 213 -1.52 8.36 -16.03
N TYR A 214 -1.40 7.42 -15.08
CA TYR A 214 -0.11 6.85 -14.65
C TYR A 214 0.81 7.84 -13.89
N VAL A 215 0.35 9.06 -13.57
CA VAL A 215 1.16 10.07 -12.87
C VAL A 215 0.40 10.59 -11.65
N LEU A 216 0.91 10.28 -10.46
CA LEU A 216 0.35 10.67 -9.17
C LEU A 216 1.26 11.71 -8.49
N ASP A 217 0.73 12.88 -8.14
CA ASP A 217 1.36 13.78 -7.19
C ASP A 217 1.05 13.29 -5.77
N ALA A 218 2.03 12.66 -5.10
CA ALA A 218 1.80 12.09 -3.77
C ALA A 218 1.46 13.18 -2.75
N ARG A 219 1.96 14.41 -2.91
CA ARG A 219 1.67 15.53 -1.99
C ARG A 219 0.18 15.83 -1.87
N ARG A 220 -0.63 15.43 -2.86
CA ARG A 220 -2.09 15.56 -2.87
C ARG A 220 -2.81 14.25 -2.56
N CYS A 221 -2.13 13.11 -2.63
CA CYS A 221 -2.74 11.81 -2.40
C CYS A 221 -3.12 11.63 -0.93
N ILE A 222 -4.40 11.34 -0.63
CA ILE A 222 -4.88 11.14 0.75
C ILE A 222 -4.10 10.03 1.46
N SER A 223 -3.68 8.99 0.74
CA SER A 223 -2.84 7.93 1.31
C SER A 223 -1.51 8.49 1.85
N TYR A 224 -0.81 9.30 1.05
CA TYR A 224 0.41 9.99 1.49
C TYR A 224 0.13 10.97 2.64
N LEU A 225 -0.92 11.80 2.53
CA LEU A 225 -1.26 12.81 3.53
C LEU A 225 -1.51 12.19 4.91
N THR A 226 -2.15 11.01 4.94
CA THR A 226 -2.52 10.33 6.20
C THR A 226 -1.41 9.43 6.75
N ILE A 227 -0.49 8.96 5.90
CA ILE A 227 0.53 7.96 6.30
C ILE A 227 1.93 8.58 6.41
N GLU A 228 2.37 9.28 5.37
CA GLU A 228 3.77 9.65 5.15
C GLU A 228 4.06 11.11 5.50
N LEU A 229 3.12 12.03 5.27
CA LEU A 229 3.28 13.43 5.61
C LEU A 229 3.45 13.58 7.13
N LYS A 230 4.59 14.14 7.57
CA LYS A 230 4.87 14.31 9.00
C LYS A 230 4.30 15.61 9.56
N THR A 231 4.14 16.60 8.71
CA THR A 231 3.75 17.97 9.05
C THR A 231 2.23 18.19 8.94
N ALA A 232 1.79 19.45 8.98
CA ALA A 232 0.38 19.80 8.86
C ALA A 232 -0.19 19.46 7.48
N ILE A 233 -1.41 18.92 7.43
CA ILE A 233 -2.12 18.73 6.17
C ILE A 233 -2.53 20.12 5.67
N PRO A 234 -2.26 20.49 4.40
CA PRO A 234 -2.67 21.77 3.83
C PRO A 234 -4.18 22.02 4.01
N GLU A 235 -4.56 23.22 4.46
CA GLU A 235 -5.95 23.54 4.82
C GLU A 235 -6.95 23.33 3.68
N ASP A 236 -6.54 23.61 2.44
CA ASP A 236 -7.36 23.42 1.23
C ASP A 236 -7.64 21.94 0.93
N LEU A 237 -6.80 21.03 1.41
CA LEU A 237 -6.99 19.59 1.23
C LEU A 237 -7.81 18.94 2.36
N ARG A 238 -7.89 19.55 3.55
CA ARG A 238 -8.58 18.98 4.72
C ARG A 238 -10.07 18.66 4.44
N PRO A 239 -10.88 19.52 3.80
CA PRO A 239 -12.26 19.19 3.46
C PRO A 239 -12.40 18.00 2.51
N LEU A 240 -11.43 17.81 1.61
CA LEU A 240 -11.46 16.77 0.56
C LEU A 240 -11.11 15.38 1.10
N ILE A 241 -10.49 15.29 2.27
CA ILE A 241 -10.12 14.02 2.91
C ILE A 241 -11.37 13.24 3.35
N GLY A 242 -12.45 13.94 3.71
CA GLY A 242 -13.65 13.34 4.27
C GLY A 242 -13.32 12.63 5.59
N ASN A 243 -13.70 11.36 5.70
CA ASN A 243 -13.53 10.57 6.91
C ASN A 243 -12.36 9.57 6.87
N ARG A 244 -11.41 9.74 5.93
CA ARG A 244 -10.24 8.86 5.76
C ARG A 244 -9.16 9.18 6.78
N VAL A 245 -8.91 8.26 7.70
CA VAL A 245 -7.97 8.43 8.82
C VAL A 245 -6.61 7.82 8.51
N PHE A 246 -6.56 6.74 7.74
CA PHE A 246 -5.31 6.08 7.35
C PHE A 246 -5.46 5.39 6.00
N GLY A 247 -4.73 5.86 4.99
CA GLY A 247 -4.83 5.37 3.62
C GLY A 247 -6.08 5.86 2.88
N CYS A 248 -6.22 5.43 1.63
CA CYS A 248 -7.34 5.77 0.76
C CYS A 248 -7.48 4.70 -0.32
N ASP A 249 -8.70 4.19 -0.53
CA ASP A 249 -8.98 3.12 -1.51
C ASP A 249 -9.84 3.61 -2.68
N ASP A 250 -10.19 4.89 -2.77
CA ASP A 250 -11.13 5.44 -3.77
C ASP A 250 -10.80 5.04 -5.21
N CYS A 251 -9.53 5.18 -5.60
CA CYS A 251 -9.06 4.84 -6.94
C CYS A 251 -9.08 3.32 -7.22
N GLN A 252 -9.18 2.49 -6.19
CA GLN A 252 -9.42 1.05 -6.28
C GLN A 252 -10.92 0.75 -6.29
N ILE A 253 -11.71 1.35 -5.39
CA ILE A 253 -13.16 1.12 -5.26
C ILE A 253 -13.87 1.31 -6.60
N VAL A 254 -13.54 2.37 -7.33
CA VAL A 254 -14.17 2.65 -8.64
C VAL A 254 -13.56 1.87 -9.81
N CYS A 255 -12.43 1.18 -9.61
CA CYS A 255 -11.75 0.49 -10.69
C CYS A 255 -12.59 -0.72 -11.15
N PRO A 256 -13.01 -0.79 -12.44
CA PRO A 256 -13.88 -1.88 -12.90
C PRO A 256 -13.26 -3.27 -12.78
N TRP A 257 -11.93 -3.36 -12.72
CA TRP A 257 -11.20 -4.62 -12.55
C TRP A 257 -11.35 -5.21 -11.14
N ASN A 258 -11.70 -4.40 -10.15
CA ASN A 258 -11.89 -4.87 -8.78
C ASN A 258 -13.17 -5.68 -8.57
N ARG A 259 -14.08 -5.74 -9.56
CA ARG A 259 -15.18 -6.72 -9.56
C ARG A 259 -14.70 -8.18 -9.60
N PHE A 260 -13.44 -8.40 -10.00
CA PHE A 260 -12.82 -9.73 -10.04
C PHE A 260 -12.01 -10.05 -8.77
N ALA A 261 -11.89 -9.11 -7.83
CA ALA A 261 -11.21 -9.37 -6.58
C ALA A 261 -11.92 -10.46 -5.77
N ARG A 262 -11.14 -11.26 -5.07
CA ARG A 262 -11.65 -12.32 -4.20
C ARG A 262 -11.30 -12.01 -2.76
N ALA A 263 -12.16 -12.48 -1.85
CA ALA A 263 -11.88 -12.42 -0.43
C ALA A 263 -10.62 -13.23 -0.10
N THR A 264 -9.77 -12.69 0.75
CA THR A 264 -8.60 -13.39 1.26
C THR A 264 -8.98 -14.55 2.18
N ALA A 265 -8.20 -15.63 2.14
CA ALA A 265 -8.28 -16.71 3.11
C ALA A 265 -7.41 -16.44 4.35
N GLU A 266 -6.58 -15.40 4.33
CA GLU A 266 -5.62 -15.10 5.39
C GLU A 266 -6.31 -14.45 6.59
N SER A 267 -6.33 -15.15 7.72
CA SER A 267 -6.91 -14.63 8.96
C SER A 267 -6.20 -13.38 9.46
N ASP A 268 -4.90 -13.26 9.19
CA ASP A 268 -4.07 -12.13 9.60
C ASP A 268 -4.53 -10.82 8.96
N PHE A 269 -5.22 -10.85 7.80
CA PHE A 269 -5.71 -9.66 7.13
C PHE A 269 -7.15 -9.28 7.53
N LYS A 270 -7.79 -10.05 8.41
CA LYS A 270 -9.13 -9.72 8.90
C LYS A 270 -9.09 -8.49 9.83
N PRO A 271 -10.15 -7.66 9.85
CA PRO A 271 -10.21 -6.50 10.72
C PRO A 271 -10.01 -6.84 12.19
N ARG A 272 -9.30 -5.95 12.90
CA ARG A 272 -9.06 -6.02 14.33
C ARG A 272 -9.58 -4.77 15.01
N HIS A 273 -9.95 -4.89 16.28
CA HIS A 273 -10.35 -3.75 17.14
C HIS A 273 -11.49 -2.90 16.56
N ASN A 274 -12.40 -3.50 15.76
CA ASN A 274 -13.53 -2.83 15.12
C ASN A 274 -13.15 -1.64 14.21
N LEU A 275 -11.88 -1.58 13.76
CA LEU A 275 -11.36 -0.48 12.95
C LEU A 275 -12.00 -0.36 11.56
N ASP A 276 -12.77 -1.37 11.14
CA ASP A 276 -13.55 -1.37 9.91
C ASP A 276 -14.92 -0.69 10.04
N ASN A 277 -15.35 -0.32 11.26
CA ASN A 277 -16.65 0.30 11.52
C ASN A 277 -16.66 1.25 12.76
N ALA A 278 -15.50 1.72 13.20
CA ALA A 278 -15.39 2.59 14.38
C ALA A 278 -15.87 4.03 14.12
N GLU A 279 -16.33 4.71 15.17
CA GLU A 279 -16.69 6.14 15.13
C GLU A 279 -15.43 7.02 15.22
N LEU A 280 -15.40 8.14 14.49
CA LEU A 280 -14.29 9.11 14.58
C LEU A 280 -14.12 9.65 15.99
N ALA A 281 -15.23 10.00 16.66
CA ALA A 281 -15.20 10.57 18.00
C ALA A 281 -14.69 9.56 19.04
N GLU A 282 -15.05 8.28 18.91
CA GLU A 282 -14.54 7.21 19.76
C GLU A 282 -13.03 7.06 19.63
N LEU A 283 -12.53 6.96 18.40
CA LEU A 283 -11.10 6.78 18.12
C LEU A 283 -10.26 8.00 18.54
N PHE A 284 -10.83 9.20 18.49
CA PHE A 284 -10.14 10.43 18.92
C PHE A 284 -9.96 10.53 20.44
N MET A 285 -10.81 9.80 21.18
CA MET A 285 -10.72 9.70 22.64
C MET A 285 -9.72 8.64 23.12
N TRP A 286 -9.20 7.78 22.24
CA TRP A 286 -8.10 6.89 22.62
C TRP A 286 -6.92 7.70 23.15
N ASP A 287 -6.31 7.26 24.25
CA ASP A 287 -5.00 7.74 24.69
C ASP A 287 -3.87 7.03 23.93
N GLU A 288 -2.63 7.44 24.18
CA GLU A 288 -1.47 6.89 23.48
C GLU A 288 -1.28 5.39 23.77
N ASP A 289 -1.50 4.97 25.01
CA ASP A 289 -1.37 3.56 25.41
C ASP A 289 -2.41 2.68 24.72
N THR A 290 -3.66 3.15 24.62
CA THR A 290 -4.74 2.47 23.88
C THR A 290 -4.41 2.40 22.39
N PHE A 291 -3.89 3.48 21.80
CA PHE A 291 -3.43 3.47 20.41
C PHE A 291 -2.30 2.46 20.20
N LEU A 292 -1.25 2.48 21.03
CA LEU A 292 -0.08 1.61 20.88
C LEU A 292 -0.43 0.13 21.04
N SER A 293 -1.29 -0.20 22.00
CA SER A 293 -1.75 -1.57 22.24
C SER A 293 -2.71 -2.05 21.15
N SER A 294 -3.70 -1.25 20.75
CA SER A 294 -4.69 -1.62 19.71
C SER A 294 -4.08 -1.71 18.31
N THR A 295 -3.01 -0.96 18.04
CA THR A 295 -2.32 -0.97 16.73
C THR A 295 -1.09 -1.88 16.73
N GLU A 296 -0.84 -2.62 17.81
CA GLU A 296 0.28 -3.54 17.86
C GLU A 296 0.23 -4.58 16.73
N GLY A 297 1.33 -4.60 15.97
CA GLY A 297 1.49 -5.46 14.81
C GLY A 297 0.51 -5.15 13.68
N SER A 298 -0.01 -3.91 13.57
CA SER A 298 -0.73 -3.39 12.40
C SER A 298 0.15 -2.40 11.63
N PRO A 299 0.03 -2.30 10.29
CA PRO A 299 0.69 -1.24 9.51
C PRO A 299 0.32 0.16 10.00
N LEU A 300 -0.90 0.33 10.54
CA LEU A 300 -1.43 1.61 11.00
C LEU A 300 -0.55 2.28 12.06
N ARG A 301 0.15 1.48 12.87
CA ARG A 301 1.04 1.97 13.95
C ARG A 301 2.15 2.87 13.43
N ARG A 302 2.56 2.75 12.16
CA ARG A 302 3.63 3.57 11.55
C ARG A 302 3.27 5.06 11.47
N ALA A 303 1.99 5.42 11.49
CA ALA A 303 1.57 6.82 11.55
C ALA A 303 2.01 7.49 12.86
N GLY A 304 2.08 6.72 13.96
CA GLY A 304 2.27 7.28 15.29
C GLY A 304 1.04 8.03 15.81
N TYR A 305 0.97 8.20 17.12
CA TYR A 305 -0.22 8.69 17.81
C TYR A 305 -0.55 10.16 17.49
N GLU A 306 0.47 11.01 17.34
CA GLU A 306 0.28 12.42 17.00
C GLU A 306 -0.39 12.59 15.63
N ARG A 307 0.07 11.86 14.59
CA ARG A 307 -0.55 11.90 13.26
C ARG A 307 -1.91 11.21 13.23
N TRP A 308 -2.12 10.19 14.04
CA TRP A 308 -3.43 9.58 14.24
C TRP A 308 -4.45 10.62 14.71
N LEU A 309 -4.13 11.38 15.77
CA LEU A 309 -4.97 12.48 16.24
C LEU A 309 -5.15 13.57 15.18
N ARG A 310 -4.07 13.99 14.49
CA ARG A 310 -4.15 14.95 13.38
C ARG A 310 -5.17 14.53 12.33
N ASN A 311 -5.11 13.28 11.87
CA ASN A 311 -6.00 12.77 10.82
C ASN A 311 -7.44 12.66 11.31
N LEU A 312 -7.65 12.22 12.55
CA LEU A 312 -8.98 12.15 13.16
C LEU A 312 -9.61 13.53 13.36
N ALA A 313 -8.82 14.55 13.73
CA ALA A 313 -9.31 15.92 13.82
C ALA A 313 -9.81 16.43 12.47
N VAL A 314 -9.13 16.11 11.36
CA VAL A 314 -9.63 16.39 10.00
C VAL A 314 -10.96 15.69 9.74
N GLY A 315 -11.05 14.40 10.05
CA GLY A 315 -12.29 13.63 9.92
C GLY A 315 -13.45 14.25 10.71
N LEU A 316 -13.21 14.63 11.97
CA LEU A 316 -14.20 15.25 12.85
C LEU A 316 -14.66 16.61 12.32
N GLY A 317 -13.76 17.45 11.83
CA GLY A 317 -14.12 18.73 11.20
C GLY A 317 -14.94 18.56 9.91
N ASN A 318 -14.82 17.42 9.25
CA ASN A 318 -15.65 17.06 8.09
C ASN A 318 -17.00 16.44 8.50
N ALA A 319 -17.10 15.78 9.66
CA ALA A 319 -18.30 15.15 10.18
C ALA A 319 -19.41 16.16 10.52
N PRO A 320 -20.72 15.77 10.51
CA PRO A 320 -21.80 16.63 10.95
C PRO A 320 -21.61 17.12 12.40
N SER A 321 -22.04 18.36 12.67
CA SER A 321 -21.99 18.92 14.02
C SER A 321 -22.89 18.10 14.95
N SER A 322 -22.30 17.53 16.00
CA SER A 322 -23.00 16.75 17.02
C SER A 322 -22.30 16.91 18.36
N ILE A 323 -23.00 16.58 19.45
CA ILE A 323 -22.43 16.65 20.80
C ILE A 323 -21.15 15.78 20.90
N PRO A 324 -21.14 14.50 20.48
CA PRO A 324 -19.93 13.68 20.57
C PRO A 324 -18.73 14.25 19.80
N VAL A 325 -18.97 14.81 18.61
CA VAL A 325 -17.91 15.42 17.78
C VAL A 325 -17.31 16.66 18.47
N LEU A 326 -18.17 17.56 18.95
CA LEU A 326 -17.73 18.79 19.60
C LEU A 326 -17.03 18.53 20.94
N GLU A 327 -17.51 17.57 21.72
CA GLU A 327 -16.88 17.17 22.97
C GLU A 327 -15.51 16.52 22.74
N ALA A 328 -15.40 15.63 21.76
CA ALA A 328 -14.13 15.00 21.39
C ALA A 328 -13.08 16.04 20.97
N LEU A 329 -13.46 16.99 20.10
CA LEU A 329 -12.57 18.09 19.68
C LEU A 329 -12.16 18.97 20.87
N LYS A 330 -13.10 19.39 21.71
CA LYS A 330 -12.81 20.23 22.89
C LYS A 330 -11.88 19.52 23.88
N ALA A 331 -12.00 18.19 24.04
CA ALA A 331 -11.15 17.41 24.93
C ALA A 331 -9.66 17.44 24.54
N ARG A 332 -9.33 17.76 23.27
CA ARG A 332 -7.96 17.85 22.76
C ARG A 332 -7.55 19.26 22.36
N ARG A 333 -8.33 20.29 22.72
CA ARG A 333 -8.06 21.69 22.37
C ARG A 333 -6.69 22.18 22.85
N ASP A 334 -6.34 21.81 24.08
CA ASP A 334 -5.08 22.19 24.72
C ASP A 334 -4.03 21.07 24.68
N TYR A 335 -4.15 20.13 23.73
CA TYR A 335 -3.21 19.01 23.61
C TYR A 335 -1.75 19.49 23.43
N PRO A 336 -0.72 18.84 24.00
CA PRO A 336 0.66 19.35 23.98
C PRO A 336 1.26 19.59 22.59
N SER A 337 0.87 18.80 21.59
CA SER A 337 1.33 18.96 20.21
C SER A 337 0.70 20.15 19.50
N ALA A 338 1.54 21.06 18.97
CA ALA A 338 1.08 22.16 18.14
C ALA A 338 0.36 21.68 16.87
N LEU A 339 0.84 20.59 16.27
CA LEU A 339 0.24 19.97 15.09
C LEU A 339 -1.21 19.55 15.35
N VAL A 340 -1.45 18.87 16.48
CA VAL A 340 -2.79 18.42 16.87
C VAL A 340 -3.69 19.63 17.16
N ARG A 341 -3.21 20.61 17.94
CA ARG A 341 -4.00 21.81 18.26
C ARG A 341 -4.44 22.56 17.01
N GLU A 342 -3.55 22.74 16.05
CA GLU A 342 -3.87 23.41 14.78
C GLU A 342 -5.04 22.72 14.05
N HIS A 343 -5.03 21.39 13.98
CA HIS A 343 -6.08 20.63 13.29
C HIS A 343 -7.39 20.59 14.10
N VAL A 344 -7.31 20.58 15.43
CA VAL A 344 -8.48 20.69 16.31
C VAL A 344 -9.14 22.06 16.19
N GLU A 345 -8.37 23.15 16.22
CA GLU A 345 -8.91 24.51 16.04
C GLU A 345 -9.53 24.67 14.64
N TRP A 346 -8.88 24.16 13.60
CA TRP A 346 -9.46 24.12 12.26
C TRP A 346 -10.81 23.39 12.25
N ALA A 347 -10.90 22.20 12.87
CA ALA A 347 -12.13 21.42 12.93
C ALA A 347 -13.23 22.14 13.72
N LEU A 348 -12.91 22.74 14.87
CA LEU A 348 -13.86 23.54 15.65
C LEU A 348 -14.38 24.75 14.85
N ASN A 349 -13.52 25.40 14.08
CA ASN A 349 -13.91 26.51 13.20
C ASN A 349 -14.88 26.03 12.10
N GLN A 350 -14.67 24.85 11.50
CA GLN A 350 -15.62 24.28 10.54
C GLN A 350 -17.02 24.15 11.14
N HIS A 351 -17.14 23.74 12.41
CA HIS A 351 -18.43 23.61 13.08
C HIS A 351 -19.05 24.95 13.48
N ALA A 352 -18.23 25.96 13.78
CA ALA A 352 -18.71 27.30 14.11
C ALA A 352 -19.30 28.04 12.90
N THR A 353 -18.88 27.68 11.69
CA THR A 353 -19.33 28.28 10.42
C THR A 353 -20.51 27.56 9.75
N ARG A 354 -21.01 26.47 10.33
CA ARG A 354 -22.06 25.61 9.75
C ARG A 354 -23.47 25.96 10.18
#